data_AF-A0A7C7FP93-F1
#
_entry.id   AF-A0A7C7FP93-F1
#
_cell.length_a   1.000
_cell.length_b   1.000
_cell.length_c   1.000
_cell.angle_alpha   90.00
_cell.angle_beta   90.00
_cell.angle_gamma   90.00
#
_symmetry.space_group_name_H-M   'P 1'
#
loop_
_entity.id
_entity.type
_entity.pdbx_description
1 polymer ?
#
loop_
_entity_poly.entity_id
_entity_poly.type
_entity_poly.pdbx_seq_one_letter_code
_entity_poly.pdbx_strand_id
1 'polypeptide(L)'
;MAIFQNLSRDVKVKLLGFALLMVAIGQGRIFLLENINYQMHHLYFGTENSSMHSILFPLGNFSYDELMLVKWFLTIAFTLIFFICSYLTLSLIFQKSEFNRIFSYGYALYLSPLFCTSRMDLLAS
;
A
#
# COMPACT_ATOMS: atom_id res chain seq x y z
N MET A 1 6.85 -7.14 26.90
CA MET A 1 6.12 -8.43 26.82
C MET A 1 4.83 -8.47 27.65
N ALA A 2 4.66 -7.64 28.70
CA ALA A 2 3.47 -7.64 29.56
C ALA A 2 2.16 -7.10 28.94
N ILE A 3 2.25 -6.22 27.92
CA ILE A 3 1.07 -5.54 27.35
C ILE A 3 0.13 -6.54 26.65
N PHE A 4 0.67 -7.51 25.91
CA PHE A 4 -0.12 -8.50 25.18
C PHE A 4 -0.72 -9.61 26.08
N GLN A 5 -0.20 -9.79 27.29
CA GLN A 5 -0.68 -10.83 28.20
C GLN A 5 -2.05 -10.46 28.79
N ASN A 6 -2.30 -9.17 29.05
CA ASN A 6 -3.55 -8.66 29.63
C ASN A 6 -4.66 -8.34 28.60
N LEU A 7 -4.42 -8.57 27.30
CA LEU A 7 -5.46 -8.39 26.29
C LEU A 7 -6.51 -9.51 26.34
N SER A 8 -7.79 -9.13 26.20
CA SER A 8 -8.90 -10.10 26.08
C SER A 8 -8.76 -10.97 24.84
N ARG A 9 -9.34 -12.18 24.89
CA ARG A 9 -9.28 -13.15 23.78
C ARG A 9 -9.84 -12.54 22.49
N ASP A 10 -10.90 -11.75 22.57
CA ASP A 10 -11.52 -11.10 21.40
C ASP A 10 -10.60 -10.08 20.74
N VAL A 11 -9.87 -9.29 21.52
CA VAL A 11 -8.91 -8.32 20.96
C VAL A 11 -7.75 -9.05 20.30
N LYS A 12 -7.27 -10.16 20.88
CA LYS A 12 -6.22 -11.00 20.27
C LYS A 12 -6.64 -11.55 18.91
N VAL A 13 -7.88 -12.04 18.80
CA VAL A 13 -8.43 -12.53 17.51
C VAL A 13 -8.53 -11.38 16.49
N LYS A 14 -9.01 -10.20 16.90
CA LYS A 14 -9.07 -9.02 16.02
C LYS A 14 -7.68 -8.59 15.54
N LEU A 15 -6.69 -8.57 16.43
CA LEU A 15 -5.30 -8.23 16.07
C LEU A 15 -4.70 -9.25 15.08
N LEU A 16 -4.96 -10.54 15.27
CA LEU A 16 -4.56 -11.56 14.32
C LEU A 16 -5.22 -11.35 12.96
N GLY A 17 -6.53 -11.04 12.95
CA GLY A 17 -7.27 -10.70 11.74
C GLY A 17 -6.67 -9.50 11.01
N PHE A 18 -6.36 -8.41 11.71
CA PHE A 18 -5.70 -7.24 11.13
C PHE A 18 -4.29 -7.54 10.61
N ALA A 19 -3.52 -8.37 11.31
CA ALA A 19 -2.20 -8.79 10.86
C ALA A 19 -2.27 -9.57 9.54
N LEU A 20 -3.17 -10.55 9.44
CA LEU A 20 -3.40 -11.31 8.21
C LEU A 20 -3.90 -10.41 7.07
N LEU A 21 -4.80 -9.49 7.37
CA LEU A 21 -5.31 -8.52 6.41
C LEU A 21 -4.19 -7.63 5.86
N MET A 22 -3.31 -7.10 6.71
CA MET A 22 -2.17 -6.28 6.26
C MET A 22 -1.19 -7.06 5.39
N VAL A 23 -0.94 -8.34 5.68
CA VAL A 23 -0.12 -9.20 4.82
C VAL A 23 -0.79 -9.40 3.46
N ALA A 24 -2.09 -9.71 3.43
CA ALA A 24 -2.83 -9.89 2.19
C ALA A 24 -2.84 -8.61 1.33
N ILE A 25 -3.07 -7.45 1.94
CA ILE A 25 -3.02 -6.14 1.27
C ILE A 25 -1.61 -5.86 0.73
N GLY A 26 -0.57 -6.17 1.51
CA GLY A 26 0.83 -6.01 1.08
C GLY A 26 1.17 -6.84 -0.16
N GLN A 27 0.77 -8.11 -0.17
CA GLN A 27 0.95 -9.00 -1.32
C GLN A 27 0.13 -8.52 -2.54
N GLY A 28 -1.13 -8.12 -2.33
CA GLY A 28 -1.97 -7.55 -3.39
C GLY A 28 -1.37 -6.28 -4.01
N ARG A 29 -0.77 -5.41 -3.21
CA ARG A 29 -0.06 -4.22 -3.68
C ARG A 29 1.10 -4.59 -4.60
N ILE A 30 1.97 -5.51 -4.17
CA ILE A 30 3.14 -5.93 -4.95
C ILE A 30 2.68 -6.50 -6.28
N PHE A 31 1.73 -7.45 -6.24
CA PHE A 31 1.17 -8.07 -7.43
C PHE A 31 0.63 -7.03 -8.42
N LEU A 32 -0.19 -6.07 -7.99
CA LEU A 32 -0.75 -5.06 -8.88
C LEU A 32 0.31 -4.14 -9.47
N LEU A 33 1.23 -3.62 -8.65
CA LEU A 33 2.23 -2.65 -9.10
C LEU A 33 3.29 -3.28 -10.02
N GLU A 34 3.71 -4.52 -9.78
CA GLU A 34 4.61 -5.25 -10.67
C GLU A 34 3.99 -5.47 -12.04
N ASN A 35 2.72 -5.88 -12.09
CA ASN A 35 2.01 -6.10 -13.33
C ASN A 35 1.80 -4.81 -14.13
N ILE A 36 1.45 -3.71 -13.46
CA ILE A 36 1.37 -2.39 -14.11
C ILE A 36 2.73 -1.98 -14.64
N ASN A 37 3.82 -2.19 -13.88
CA ASN A 37 5.17 -1.88 -14.35
C ASN A 37 5.56 -2.71 -15.58
N TYR A 38 5.21 -4.00 -15.62
CA TYR A 38 5.45 -4.82 -16.81
C TYR A 38 4.75 -4.27 -18.05
N GLN A 39 3.48 -3.85 -17.91
CA GLN A 39 2.74 -3.24 -19.01
C GLN A 39 3.35 -1.89 -19.42
N MET A 40 3.72 -1.04 -18.46
CA MET A 40 4.35 0.24 -18.74
C MET A 40 5.71 0.07 -19.43
N HIS A 41 6.53 -0.88 -18.99
CA HIS A 41 7.80 -1.21 -19.63
C HIS A 41 7.59 -1.69 -21.08
N HIS A 42 6.59 -2.55 -21.30
CA HIS A 42 6.22 -3.00 -22.65
C HIS A 42 5.83 -1.82 -23.56
N LEU A 43 5.00 -0.89 -23.05
CA LEU A 43 4.57 0.28 -23.80
C LEU A 43 5.72 1.28 -24.07
N TYR A 44 6.65 1.42 -23.13
CA TYR A 44 7.77 2.35 -23.25
C TYR A 44 8.86 1.84 -24.22
N PHE A 45 9.20 0.55 -24.14
CA PHE A 45 10.27 -0.06 -24.96
C PHE A 45 9.76 -0.75 -26.23
N GLY A 46 8.44 -0.85 -26.44
CA GLY A 46 7.84 -1.48 -27.61
C GLY A 46 8.16 -2.97 -27.75
N THR A 47 8.26 -3.70 -26.63
CA THR A 47 8.53 -5.15 -26.66
C THR A 47 7.39 -5.91 -27.32
N GLU A 48 7.61 -7.12 -27.85
CA GLU A 48 6.54 -7.84 -28.58
C GLU A 48 5.36 -8.27 -27.68
N ASN A 49 5.61 -8.57 -26.41
CA ASN A 49 4.57 -9.00 -25.46
C ASN A 49 4.79 -8.40 -24.07
N SER A 50 3.69 -8.12 -23.38
CA SER A 50 3.67 -7.79 -21.96
C SER A 50 3.60 -9.07 -21.12
N SER A 51 4.44 -9.16 -20.08
CA SER A 51 4.40 -10.25 -19.09
C SER A 51 3.30 -10.05 -18.03
N MET A 52 2.35 -9.13 -18.26
CA MET A 52 1.25 -8.87 -17.35
C MET A 52 0.33 -10.08 -17.22
N HIS A 53 -0.04 -10.41 -15.99
CA HIS A 53 -0.93 -11.50 -15.65
C HIS A 53 -2.33 -11.29 -16.23
N SER A 54 -2.94 -12.37 -16.72
CA SER A 54 -4.21 -12.35 -17.47
C SER A 54 -5.39 -11.73 -16.73
N ILE A 55 -5.46 -11.88 -15.41
CA ILE A 55 -6.49 -11.27 -14.57
C ILE A 55 -6.51 -9.73 -14.66
N LEU A 56 -5.41 -9.12 -15.10
CA LEU A 56 -5.25 -7.68 -15.29
C LEU A 56 -5.33 -7.26 -16.77
N PHE A 57 -5.75 -8.15 -17.67
CA PHE A 57 -5.97 -7.83 -19.10
C PHE A 57 -6.78 -6.55 -19.37
N PRO A 58 -7.79 -6.16 -18.56
CA PRO A 58 -8.48 -4.89 -18.77
C PRO A 58 -7.56 -3.66 -18.73
N LEU A 59 -6.46 -3.72 -17.96
CA LEU A 59 -5.43 -2.67 -17.91
C LEU A 59 -4.50 -2.70 -19.14
N GLY A 60 -4.54 -3.76 -19.95
CA GLY A 60 -3.66 -3.93 -21.11
C GLY A 60 -3.98 -2.96 -22.26
N ASN A 61 -5.19 -2.41 -22.28
CA ASN A 61 -5.62 -1.42 -23.27
C ASN A 61 -5.29 0.03 -22.87
N PHE A 62 -4.72 0.24 -21.67
CA PHE A 62 -4.43 1.57 -21.17
C PHE A 62 -3.09 2.04 -21.75
N SER A 63 -3.02 3.33 -22.09
CA SER A 63 -1.78 4.00 -22.47
C SER A 63 -0.81 4.12 -21.29
N TYR A 64 0.45 4.47 -21.58
CA TYR A 64 1.48 4.65 -20.57
C TYR A 64 1.06 5.68 -19.50
N ASP A 65 0.49 6.81 -19.92
CA ASP A 65 0.06 7.88 -19.02
C ASP A 65 -1.13 7.47 -18.15
N GLU A 66 -2.08 6.73 -18.72
CA GLU A 66 -3.21 6.17 -17.97
C GLU A 66 -2.74 5.16 -16.92
N LEU A 67 -1.78 4.29 -17.26
CA LEU A 67 -1.19 3.36 -16.30
C LEU A 67 -0.37 4.07 -15.23
N MET A 68 0.33 5.15 -15.58
CA MET A 68 1.01 6.01 -14.61
C MET A 68 -0.01 6.58 -13.60
N LEU A 69 -1.14 7.11 -14.06
CA LEU A 69 -2.21 7.59 -13.20
C LEU A 69 -2.79 6.49 -12.30
N VAL A 70 -3.04 5.30 -12.86
CA VAL A 70 -3.52 4.13 -12.09
C VAL A 70 -2.51 3.75 -11.00
N LYS A 71 -1.20 3.73 -11.32
CA LYS A 71 -0.13 3.42 -10.38
C LYS A 71 -0.11 4.41 -9.20
N TRP A 72 -0.28 5.69 -9.50
CA TRP A 72 -0.37 6.75 -8.49
C TRP A 72 -1.61 6.63 -7.62
N PHE A 73 -2.77 6.42 -8.23
CA PHE A 73 -4.02 6.19 -7.52
C PHE A 73 -3.92 4.99 -6.59
N LEU A 74 -3.40 3.86 -7.07
CA LEU A 74 -3.19 2.65 -6.25
C LEU A 74 -2.21 2.91 -5.11
N THR A 75 -1.14 3.65 -5.35
CA THR A 75 -0.18 4.01 -4.30
C THR A 75 -0.85 4.78 -3.17
N ILE A 76 -1.64 5.80 -3.50
CA ILE A 76 -2.40 6.58 -2.52
C ILE A 76 -3.42 5.70 -1.80
N ALA A 77 -4.18 4.89 -2.53
CA ALA A 77 -5.19 3.99 -1.97
C ALA A 77 -4.57 2.98 -0.98
N PHE A 78 -3.50 2.28 -1.36
CA PHE A 78 -2.82 1.34 -0.47
C PHE A 78 -2.23 2.03 0.75
N THR A 79 -1.61 3.20 0.60
CA THR A 79 -1.11 3.98 1.74
C THR A 79 -2.23 4.33 2.72
N LEU A 80 -3.38 4.81 2.25
CA LEU A 80 -4.52 5.13 3.10
C LEU A 80 -5.07 3.88 3.81
N ILE A 81 -5.17 2.76 3.10
CA ILE A 81 -5.62 1.49 3.68
C ILE A 81 -4.65 1.03 4.78
N PHE A 82 -3.33 1.07 4.52
CA PHE A 82 -2.32 0.70 5.52
C PHE A 82 -2.35 1.63 6.73
N PHE A 83 -2.55 2.93 6.51
CA PHE A 83 -2.71 3.90 7.58
C PHE A 83 -3.91 3.56 8.47
N ILE A 84 -5.08 3.34 7.87
CA ILE A 84 -6.31 3.02 8.59
C ILE A 84 -6.15 1.72 9.37
N CYS A 85 -5.62 0.66 8.75
CA CYS A 85 -5.40 -0.63 9.42
C CYS A 85 -4.44 -0.48 10.61
N SER A 86 -3.36 0.27 10.44
CA SER A 86 -2.39 0.53 11.50
C SER A 86 -2.99 1.37 12.63
N TYR A 87 -3.77 2.40 12.29
CA TYR A 87 -4.48 3.25 13.26
C TYR A 87 -5.46 2.43 14.11
N LEU A 88 -6.28 1.59 13.47
CA LEU A 88 -7.23 0.73 14.16
C LEU A 88 -6.51 -0.29 15.06
N THR A 89 -5.40 -0.86 14.59
CA THR A 89 -4.57 -1.79 15.36
C THR A 89 -4.01 -1.11 16.61
N LEU A 90 -3.44 0.09 16.50
CA LEU A 90 -2.92 0.84 17.64
C LEU A 90 -4.02 1.26 18.61
N SER A 91 -5.19 1.66 18.10
CA SER A 91 -6.35 2.00 18.92
C SER A 91 -6.83 0.82 19.76
N LEU A 92 -6.71 -0.41 19.26
CA LEU A 92 -7.05 -1.62 20.00
C LEU A 92 -6.03 -1.98 21.07
N ILE A 93 -4.73 -1.69 20.83
CA ILE A 93 -3.65 -2.05 21.76
C ILE A 93 -3.54 -1.04 22.91
N PHE A 94 -3.53 0.26 22.61
CA PHE A 94 -3.13 1.27 23.59
C PHE A 94 -4.32 1.96 24.27
N GLN A 95 -5.52 1.94 23.67
CA GLN A 95 -6.76 2.64 24.11
C GLN A 95 -6.62 4.14 24.46
N LYS A 96 -5.40 4.68 24.48
CA LYS A 96 -5.07 6.09 24.72
C LYS A 96 -5.01 6.82 23.38
N SER A 97 -5.80 7.89 23.27
CA SER A 97 -5.89 8.73 22.07
C SER A 97 -4.57 9.45 21.73
N GLU A 98 -3.73 9.72 22.73
CA GLU A 98 -2.42 10.38 22.54
C GLU A 98 -1.48 9.58 21.62
N PHE A 99 -1.47 8.25 21.77
CA PHE A 99 -0.59 7.38 20.99
C PHE A 99 -1.01 7.34 19.51
N ASN A 100 -2.32 7.26 19.27
CA ASN A 100 -2.88 7.33 17.91
C ASN A 100 -2.60 8.69 17.24
N ARG A 101 -2.61 9.77 18.02
CA ARG A 101 -2.33 11.13 17.53
C ARG A 101 -0.86 11.29 17.14
N ILE A 102 0.07 10.82 17.97
CA ILE A 102 1.52 10.79 17.64
C ILE A 102 1.77 9.97 16.39
N PHE A 103 1.18 8.77 16.30
CA PHE A 103 1.30 7.92 15.12
C PHE A 103 0.77 8.60 13.86
N SER A 104 -0.37 9.29 13.95
CA SER A 104 -0.96 10.01 12.82
C SER A 104 -0.05 11.13 12.32
N TYR A 105 0.57 11.90 13.23
CA TYR A 105 1.53 12.94 12.84
C TYR A 105 2.82 12.36 12.25
N GLY A 106 3.32 11.26 12.82
CA GLY A 106 4.47 10.55 12.26
C GLY A 106 4.21 10.05 10.84
N TYR A 107 3.02 9.52 10.58
CA TYR A 107 2.61 9.04 9.25
C TYR A 107 2.48 10.18 8.24
N ALA A 108 1.92 11.33 8.64
CA ALA A 108 1.84 12.52 7.79
C ALA A 108 3.24 13.05 7.42
N LEU A 109 4.19 13.00 8.35
CA LEU A 109 5.58 13.40 8.11
C LEU A 109 6.33 12.39 7.24
N TYR A 110 6.01 11.10 7.30
CA TYR A 110 6.55 10.09 6.39
C TYR A 110 6.02 10.25 4.95
N LEU A 111 4.77 10.71 4.78
CA LEU A 111 4.20 10.92 3.46
C LEU A 111 4.77 12.14 2.74
N SER A 112 5.21 13.18 3.46
CA SER A 112 5.74 14.39 2.84
C SER A 112 6.98 14.16 1.95
N PRO A 113 7.99 13.34 2.30
CA PRO A 113 9.04 12.98 1.37
C PRO A 113 8.55 12.03 0.28
N LEU A 114 7.58 11.14 0.53
CA LEU A 114 7.06 10.24 -0.53
C LEU A 114 6.48 11.05 -1.71
N PHE A 115 5.77 12.14 -1.45
CA PHE A 115 5.30 13.06 -2.51
C PHE A 115 6.43 13.88 -3.15
N CYS A 116 7.55 14.07 -2.46
CA CYS A 116 8.71 14.84 -2.95
C CYS A 116 9.66 13.97 -3.80
N THR A 117 9.97 12.74 -3.36
CA THR A 117 10.94 11.83 -4.00
C THR A 117 10.36 11.07 -5.19
N SER A 118 9.05 10.83 -5.21
CA SER A 118 8.39 10.19 -6.37
C SER A 118 8.45 11.04 -7.65
N ARG A 119 8.87 12.31 -7.55
CA ARG A 119 9.22 13.17 -8.69
C ARG A 119 10.62 12.91 -9.25
N MET A 120 11.51 12.28 -8.46
CA MET A 120 12.90 11.98 -8.85
C MET A 120 13.05 10.59 -9.52
N ASP A 121 12.23 9.60 -9.16
CA ASP A 121 12.22 8.30 -9.86
C ASP A 121 11.70 8.41 -11.31
N LEU A 122 10.95 9.48 -11.61
CA LEU A 122 10.53 9.89 -12.96
C LEU A 122 11.66 10.44 -13.84
N LEU A 123 12.84 10.74 -13.26
CA LEU A 123 14.02 11.24 -13.98
C LEU A 123 15.13 10.18 -14.11
N ALA A 124 14.95 9.01 -13.48
CA ALA A 124 15.96 7.94 -13.44
C ALA A 124 15.51 6.63 -14.12
N SER A 125 14.32 6.61 -14.72
CA SER A 125 13.84 5.57 -15.66
C SER A 125 13.80 6.09 -17.09
#